data_AF-A0A0V1P8M3-F1
#
_entry.id   AF-A0A0V1P8M3-F1
#
_cell.length_a   1.000
_cell.length_b   1.000
_cell.length_c   1.000
_cell.angle_alpha   90.00
_cell.angle_beta   90.00
_cell.angle_gamma   90.00
#
_symmetry.space_group_name_H-M   'P 1'
#
loop_
_entity.id
_entity.type
_entity.pdbx_description
1 polymer ?
#
loop_
_entity_poly.entity_id
_entity_poly.type
_entity_poly.pdbx_seq_one_letter_code
_entity_poly.pdbx_strand_id
1 'polypeptide(L)'
;MFQNSNKPQYRDSRFKGTDEQWQKLLKSSSTIYVGNLSFCSTEDQIYALFSRAGDIRRVIMGLDREKRTPCGFCFVEYYVREDAENAMNYLNGARLDDRVIRTDWDPGFTEGRQYGRGKSGGQVRDEFRTDYDPDRGGWGKFALKHKL
;
A
#
# COMPACT_ATOMS: atom_id res chain seq x y z
N MET A 1 -22.20 -11.85 16.81
CA MET A 1 -20.78 -11.97 17.18
C MET A 1 -19.96 -11.22 16.15
N PHE A 2 -19.63 -9.95 16.41
CA PHE A 2 -18.78 -9.18 15.50
C PHE A 2 -17.32 -9.55 15.79
N GLN A 3 -16.67 -10.26 14.89
CA GLN A 3 -15.23 -10.36 14.93
C GLN A 3 -14.70 -8.94 14.71
N ASN A 4 -14.18 -8.32 15.77
CA ASN A 4 -13.47 -7.06 15.66
C ASN A 4 -12.17 -7.33 14.91
N SER A 5 -12.21 -7.27 13.58
CA SER A 5 -11.09 -7.57 12.70
C SER A 5 -10.10 -6.39 12.69
N ASN A 6 -9.56 -6.05 13.86
CA ASN A 6 -8.58 -4.98 14.01
C ASN A 6 -7.16 -5.42 13.57
N LYS A 7 -7.07 -6.45 12.72
CA LYS A 7 -5.81 -6.88 12.14
C LYS A 7 -5.56 -6.04 10.88
N PRO A 8 -4.37 -5.43 10.74
CA PRO A 8 -4.00 -4.76 9.50
C PRO A 8 -4.05 -5.80 8.37
N GLN A 9 -4.76 -5.50 7.28
CA GLN A 9 -4.86 -6.45 6.17
C GLN A 9 -3.61 -6.43 5.27
N TYR A 10 -2.78 -5.39 5.36
CA TYR A 10 -1.40 -5.39 4.90
C TYR A 10 -0.44 -5.85 6.01
N ARG A 11 0.42 -6.82 5.68
CA ARG A 11 1.57 -7.22 6.48
C ARG A 11 2.70 -7.59 5.52
N ASP A 12 3.89 -7.04 5.73
CA ASP A 12 5.05 -7.43 4.93
C ASP A 12 5.43 -8.88 5.25
N SER A 13 5.39 -9.74 4.23
CA SER A 13 5.72 -11.16 4.36
C SER A 13 7.19 -11.40 4.73
N ARG A 14 8.05 -10.38 4.59
CA ARG A 14 9.48 -10.45 4.96
C ARG A 14 9.77 -10.00 6.39
N PHE A 15 8.77 -9.56 7.16
CA PHE A 15 8.99 -9.19 8.56
C PHE A 15 9.38 -10.42 9.39
N LYS A 16 10.50 -10.36 10.11
CA LYS A 16 11.08 -11.48 10.88
C LYS A 16 10.76 -11.47 12.38
N GLY A 17 10.11 -10.42 12.88
CA GLY A 17 9.76 -10.30 14.31
C GLY A 17 8.48 -11.05 14.68
N THR A 18 8.21 -11.12 15.99
CA THR A 18 6.97 -11.70 16.52
C THR A 18 5.75 -10.82 16.24
N ASP A 19 4.55 -11.38 16.36
CA ASP A 19 3.31 -10.63 16.24
C ASP A 19 3.23 -9.50 17.29
N GLU A 20 3.72 -9.72 18.51
CA GLU A 20 3.78 -8.68 19.55
C GLU A 20 4.71 -7.53 19.16
N GLN A 21 5.89 -7.85 18.61
CA GLN A 21 6.83 -6.84 18.11
C GLN A 21 6.22 -6.05 16.94
N TRP A 22 5.52 -6.73 16.02
CA TRP A 22 4.79 -6.08 14.93
C TRP A 22 3.74 -5.10 15.47
N GLN A 23 2.88 -5.55 16.38
CA GLN A 23 1.85 -4.71 16.98
C GLN A 23 2.44 -3.51 17.73
N LYS A 24 3.56 -3.70 18.44
CA LYS A 24 4.26 -2.61 19.12
C LYS A 24 4.75 -1.56 18.12
N LEU A 25 5.36 -1.98 17.01
CA LEU A 25 5.85 -1.07 15.97
C LEU A 25 4.71 -0.29 15.32
N LEU A 26 3.59 -0.94 14.99
CA LEU A 26 2.43 -0.27 14.41
C LEU A 26 1.84 0.81 15.32
N LYS A 27 1.78 0.55 16.64
CA LYS A 27 1.25 1.50 17.63
C LYS A 27 2.06 2.78 17.80
N SER A 28 3.34 2.77 17.41
CA SER A 28 4.21 3.95 17.52
C SER A 28 4.60 4.54 16.16
N SER A 29 4.11 3.97 15.05
CA SER A 29 4.50 4.39 13.71
C SER A 29 3.82 5.69 13.27
N SER A 30 4.50 6.47 12.43
CA SER A 30 3.95 7.56 11.63
C SER A 30 3.93 7.23 10.12
N THR A 31 4.15 5.96 9.78
CA THR A 31 4.13 5.46 8.39
C THR A 31 2.84 4.69 8.13
N ILE A 32 2.23 4.97 6.98
CA ILE A 32 1.07 4.23 6.48
C ILE A 32 1.39 3.59 5.13
N TYR A 33 0.89 2.37 4.92
CA TYR A 33 0.79 1.74 3.62
C TYR A 33 -0.46 2.23 2.92
N VAL A 34 -0.35 2.60 1.64
CA VAL A 34 -1.49 2.98 0.79
C VAL A 34 -1.60 1.99 -0.35
N GLY A 35 -2.70 1.26 -0.40
CA GLY A 35 -2.99 0.25 -1.41
C GLY A 35 -4.15 0.65 -2.33
N ASN A 36 -4.33 -0.18 -3.35
CA ASN A 36 -5.36 -0.04 -4.38
C ASN A 36 -5.24 1.20 -5.29
N LEU A 37 -4.05 1.78 -5.39
CA LEU A 37 -3.76 2.86 -6.33
C LEU A 37 -3.81 2.39 -7.78
N SER A 38 -4.03 3.31 -8.71
CA SER A 38 -3.81 3.04 -10.14
C SER A 38 -2.30 2.87 -10.39
N PHE A 39 -1.92 2.15 -11.44
CA PHE A 39 -0.52 2.13 -11.91
C PHE A 39 -0.10 3.47 -12.51
N CYS A 40 -1.07 4.33 -12.85
CA CYS A 40 -0.83 5.68 -13.36
C CYS A 40 -0.84 6.75 -12.25
N SER A 41 -1.23 6.42 -11.01
CA SER A 41 -1.23 7.38 -9.90
C SER A 41 0.19 7.88 -9.63
N THR A 42 0.36 9.19 -9.67
CA THR A 42 1.66 9.86 -9.49
C THR A 42 1.95 10.16 -8.02
N GLU A 43 3.23 10.34 -7.71
CA GLU A 43 3.66 10.77 -6.38
C GLU A 43 3.04 12.11 -5.97
N ASP A 44 2.97 13.07 -6.91
CA ASP A 44 2.39 14.40 -6.67
C ASP A 44 0.90 14.32 -6.29
N GLN A 45 0.12 13.47 -6.97
CA GLN A 45 -1.29 13.26 -6.65
C GLN A 45 -1.48 12.64 -5.25
N ILE A 46 -0.61 11.69 -4.90
CA ILE A 46 -0.60 11.07 -3.57
C ILE A 46 -0.23 12.13 -2.53
N TYR A 47 0.83 12.89 -2.76
CA TYR A 47 1.26 13.96 -1.87
C TYR A 47 0.13 14.96 -1.64
N ALA A 48 -0.49 15.48 -2.72
CA ALA A 48 -1.59 16.43 -2.63
C ALA A 48 -2.79 15.91 -1.83
N LEU A 49 -3.17 14.64 -2.00
CA LEU A 49 -4.27 14.04 -1.24
C LEU A 49 -3.90 13.88 0.25
N PHE A 50 -2.71 13.34 0.53
CA PHE A 50 -2.30 12.99 1.89
C PHE A 50 -1.84 14.21 2.72
N SER A 51 -1.40 15.30 2.08
CA SER A 51 -1.10 16.57 2.77
C SER A 51 -2.32 17.18 3.46
N ARG A 52 -3.54 16.71 3.14
CA ARG A 52 -4.77 17.13 3.84
C ARG A 52 -4.87 16.61 5.27
N ALA A 53 -4.10 15.57 5.62
CA ALA A 53 -4.08 15.00 6.97
C ALA A 53 -2.98 15.59 7.87
N GLY A 54 -1.93 16.16 7.27
CA GLY A 54 -0.81 16.79 7.98
C GLY A 54 0.47 16.81 7.16
N ASP A 55 1.59 17.11 7.83
CA ASP A 55 2.88 17.35 7.15
C ASP A 55 3.58 16.03 6.79
N ILE A 56 3.71 15.79 5.49
CA ILE A 56 4.36 14.61 4.95
C ILE A 56 5.87 14.78 5.02
N ARG A 57 6.55 13.81 5.63
CA ARG A 57 8.01 13.71 5.63
C ARG A 57 8.54 13.21 4.29
N ARG A 58 7.89 12.19 3.72
CA ARG A 58 8.15 11.69 2.36
C ARG A 58 7.07 10.71 1.88
N VAL A 59 6.95 10.58 0.56
CA VAL A 59 6.22 9.50 -0.10
C VAL A 59 7.24 8.52 -0.67
N ILE A 60 6.99 7.22 -0.54
CA ILE A 60 7.79 6.18 -1.19
C ILE A 60 6.90 5.37 -2.13
N MET A 61 7.09 5.55 -3.43
CA MET A 61 6.32 4.83 -4.44
C MET A 61 6.64 3.33 -4.44
N GLY A 62 5.60 2.50 -4.48
CA GLY A 62 5.72 1.05 -4.62
C GLY A 62 5.95 0.67 -6.08
N LEU A 63 7.09 0.03 -6.36
CA LEU A 63 7.57 -0.29 -7.69
C LEU A 63 7.57 -1.80 -7.95
N ASP A 64 7.36 -2.16 -9.21
CA ASP A 64 7.68 -3.49 -9.72
C ASP A 64 9.19 -3.71 -9.58
N ARG A 65 9.59 -4.86 -9.00
CA ARG A 65 10.99 -5.16 -8.72
C ARG A 65 11.85 -5.24 -9.98
N GLU A 66 11.29 -5.72 -11.09
CA GLU A 66 12.00 -5.94 -12.34
C GLU A 66 11.90 -4.71 -13.25
N LYS A 67 10.68 -4.19 -13.44
CA LYS A 67 10.42 -3.08 -14.38
C LYS A 67 10.70 -1.70 -13.81
N ARG A 68 10.80 -1.57 -12.48
CA ARG A 68 10.94 -0.29 -11.76
C ARG A 68 9.82 0.73 -12.04
N THR A 69 8.64 0.25 -12.46
CA THR A 69 7.44 1.08 -12.66
C THR A 69 6.49 0.98 -11.47
N PRO A 70 5.61 1.95 -11.21
CA PRO A 70 4.62 1.85 -10.16
C PRO A 70 3.79 0.56 -10.25
N CYS A 71 3.59 -0.12 -9.13
CA CYS A 71 2.73 -1.32 -9.04
C CYS A 71 1.56 -1.12 -8.06
N GLY A 72 1.11 0.14 -7.94
CA GLY A 72 -0.17 0.49 -7.35
C GLY A 72 -0.25 0.29 -5.83
N PHE A 73 0.83 0.63 -5.15
CA PHE A 73 0.87 0.95 -3.73
C PHE A 73 1.94 1.99 -3.47
N CYS A 74 1.93 2.61 -2.29
CA CYS A 74 3.03 3.43 -1.80
C CYS A 74 3.07 3.40 -0.27
N PHE A 75 4.08 4.06 0.30
CA PHE A 75 4.14 4.42 1.71
C PHE A 75 4.09 5.93 1.85
N VAL A 76 3.36 6.41 2.85
CA VAL A 76 3.39 7.82 3.26
C VAL A 76 3.93 7.87 4.67
N GLU A 77 5.02 8.61 4.88
CA GLU A 77 5.61 8.83 6.18
C GLU A 77 5.32 10.28 6.61
N TYR A 78 4.68 10.45 7.75
CA TYR A 78 4.44 11.75 8.37
C TYR A 78 5.53 12.10 9.37
N TYR A 79 5.71 13.39 9.63
CA TYR A 79 6.62 13.86 10.70
C TYR A 79 6.14 13.44 12.09
N VAL A 80 4.84 13.50 12.33
CA VAL A 80 4.22 13.13 13.60
C VAL A 80 3.15 12.06 13.42
N ARG A 81 2.92 11.28 14.48
CA ARG A 81 1.96 10.18 14.45
C ARG A 81 0.51 10.65 14.31
N GLU A 82 0.18 11.79 14.91
CA GLU A 82 -1.18 12.37 14.91
C GLU A 82 -1.68 12.61 13.48
N ASP A 83 -0.81 13.09 12.59
CA ASP A 83 -1.13 13.28 11.16
C ASP A 83 -1.39 11.95 10.44
N ALA A 84 -0.64 10.90 10.78
CA ALA A 84 -0.89 9.56 10.26
C ALA A 84 -2.23 8.99 10.77
N GLU A 85 -2.61 9.29 12.02
CA GLU A 85 -3.92 8.91 12.58
C GLU A 85 -5.05 9.65 11.85
N ASN A 86 -4.89 10.94 11.56
CA ASN A 86 -5.83 11.70 10.72
C ASN A 86 -5.98 11.07 9.33
N ALA A 87 -4.88 10.67 8.69
CA ALA A 87 -4.93 10.00 7.38
C ALA A 87 -5.69 8.67 7.45
N MET A 88 -5.45 7.86 8.49
CA MET A 88 -6.16 6.60 8.71
C MET A 88 -7.66 6.80 8.96
N ASN A 89 -8.05 7.89 9.63
CA ASN A 89 -9.44 8.17 9.98
C ASN A 89 -10.24 8.79 8.82
N TYR A 90 -9.61 9.68 8.04
CA TYR A 90 -10.32 10.53 7.08
C TYR A 90 -10.00 10.23 5.61
N LEU A 91 -8.84 9.64 5.31
CA LEU A 91 -8.40 9.37 3.93
C LEU A 91 -8.50 7.88 3.56
N ASN A 92 -8.66 6.99 4.54
CA ASN A 92 -8.95 5.60 4.25
C ASN A 92 -10.32 5.47 3.55
N GLY A 93 -10.36 4.81 2.39
CA GLY A 93 -11.57 4.73 1.57
C GLY A 93 -11.85 5.97 0.72
N ALA A 94 -10.96 6.98 0.71
CA ALA A 94 -11.06 8.09 -0.23
C ALA A 94 -10.89 7.60 -1.69
N ARG A 95 -11.29 8.44 -2.65
CA ARG A 95 -11.07 8.17 -4.07
C ARG A 95 -9.83 8.88 -4.59
N LEU A 96 -8.99 8.15 -5.33
CA LEU A 96 -7.87 8.68 -6.11
C LEU A 96 -7.86 7.97 -7.47
N ASP A 97 -7.85 8.74 -8.56
CA ASP A 97 -7.97 8.24 -9.95
C ASP A 97 -9.13 7.24 -10.10
N ASP A 98 -10.32 7.62 -9.60
CA ASP A 98 -11.55 6.80 -9.57
C ASP A 98 -11.48 5.48 -8.77
N ARG A 99 -10.38 5.24 -8.04
CA ARG A 99 -10.21 4.05 -7.20
C ARG A 99 -10.39 4.39 -5.74
N VAL A 100 -11.13 3.54 -5.03
CA VAL A 100 -11.22 3.60 -3.56
C VAL A 100 -9.90 3.10 -2.98
N ILE A 101 -9.09 4.00 -2.44
CA ILE A 101 -7.81 3.67 -1.83
C ILE A 101 -8.01 3.05 -0.46
N ARG A 102 -7.00 2.32 0.00
CA ARG A 102 -7.03 1.67 1.30
C ARG A 102 -5.73 1.95 2.05
N THR A 103 -5.85 2.40 3.30
CA THR A 103 -4.69 2.64 4.15
C THR A 103 -4.56 1.58 5.23
N ASP A 104 -3.33 1.28 5.63
CA ASP A 104 -3.01 0.46 6.80
C ASP A 104 -1.82 1.06 7.54
N TRP A 105 -1.74 0.79 8.84
CA TRP A 105 -0.52 1.03 9.59
C TRP A 105 0.63 0.19 9.05
N ASP A 106 1.80 0.81 8.96
CA ASP A 106 3.04 0.18 8.56
C ASP A 106 4.09 0.34 9.67
N PRO A 107 4.94 -0.65 10.00
CA PRO A 107 5.89 -0.56 11.11
C PRO A 107 7.04 0.44 10.86
N GLY A 108 7.13 1.01 9.67
CA GLY A 108 8.20 1.91 9.25
C GLY A 108 8.89 1.40 7.99
N PHE A 109 9.24 2.34 7.11
CA PHE A 109 9.90 2.02 5.86
C PHE A 109 11.33 1.51 6.08
N THR A 110 11.71 0.47 5.35
CA THR A 110 13.09 0.00 5.22
C THR A 110 13.40 -0.25 3.75
N GLU A 111 14.67 -0.06 3.37
CA GLU A 111 15.11 -0.20 1.99
C GLU A 111 14.77 -1.60 1.42
N GLY A 112 14.29 -1.62 0.18
CA GLY A 112 13.80 -2.81 -0.50
C GLY A 112 12.32 -3.10 -0.27
N ARG A 113 11.62 -2.42 0.65
CA ARG A 113 10.16 -2.55 0.83
C ARG A 113 9.34 -1.83 -0.24
N GLN A 114 9.95 -0.91 -0.98
CA GLN A 114 9.32 -0.29 -2.14
C GLN A 114 9.04 -1.30 -3.26
N TYR A 115 9.70 -2.47 -3.28
CA TYR A 115 9.51 -3.46 -4.35
C TYR A 115 8.42 -4.47 -4.04
N GLY A 116 7.54 -4.68 -5.01
CA GLY A 116 6.54 -5.73 -5.03
C GLY A 116 7.09 -7.12 -4.67
N ARG A 117 6.29 -7.89 -3.93
CA ARG A 117 6.63 -9.24 -3.45
C ARG A 117 6.10 -10.36 -4.35
N GLY A 118 5.41 -10.02 -5.43
CA GLY A 118 4.92 -10.95 -6.44
C GLY A 118 6.07 -11.64 -7.18
N LYS A 119 5.78 -12.82 -7.73
CA LYS A 119 6.75 -13.63 -8.47
C LYS A 119 7.21 -12.92 -9.75
N SER A 120 6.29 -12.21 -10.41
CA SER A 120 6.53 -11.45 -11.64
C SER A 120 7.14 -10.06 -11.43
N GLY A 121 7.34 -9.64 -10.18
CA GLY A 121 7.90 -8.33 -9.82
C GLY A 121 6.91 -7.38 -9.15
N GLY A 122 5.62 -7.44 -9.53
CA GLY A 122 4.54 -6.61 -8.98
C GLY A 122 4.04 -7.04 -7.59
N GLN A 123 2.82 -6.63 -7.20
CA GLN A 123 2.25 -7.07 -5.93
C GLN A 123 1.76 -8.52 -6.00
N VAL A 124 1.83 -9.25 -4.89
CA VAL A 124 1.33 -10.65 -4.80
C VAL A 124 -0.14 -10.75 -5.20
N ARG A 125 -0.97 -9.75 -4.85
CA ARG A 125 -2.39 -9.74 -5.22
C ARG A 125 -2.63 -9.69 -6.73
N ASP A 126 -1.77 -9.01 -7.50
CA ASP A 126 -1.92 -8.88 -8.94
C ASP A 126 -1.49 -10.16 -9.68
N GLU A 127 -0.84 -11.11 -8.99
CA GLU A 127 -0.55 -12.45 -9.54
C GLU A 127 -1.82 -13.29 -9.71
N PHE A 128 -2.68 -13.26 -8.69
CA PHE A 128 -3.81 -14.18 -8.54
C PHE A 128 -5.17 -13.56 -8.89
N ARG A 129 -5.20 -12.27 -9.22
CA ARG A 129 -6.43 -11.58 -9.61
C ARG A 129 -7.04 -12.23 -10.85
N THR A 130 -8.35 -12.49 -10.81
CA THR A 130 -9.09 -13.13 -11.91
C THR A 130 -9.84 -12.13 -12.77
N ASP A 131 -10.18 -10.95 -12.24
CA ASP A 131 -10.81 -9.85 -12.97
C ASP A 131 -9.81 -9.05 -13.82
N TYR A 132 -10.34 -8.45 -14.89
CA TYR A 132 -9.63 -7.51 -15.74
C TYR A 132 -9.76 -6.10 -15.16
N ASP A 133 -8.62 -5.45 -14.94
CA ASP A 133 -8.57 -4.09 -14.41
C ASP A 133 -7.51 -3.29 -15.20
N PRO A 134 -7.94 -2.37 -16.08
CA PRO A 134 -7.04 -1.63 -16.96
C PRO A 134 -6.03 -0.76 -16.18
N ASP A 135 -6.43 -0.21 -15.03
CA ASP A 135 -5.57 0.62 -14.18
C ASP A 135 -4.49 -0.19 -13.44
N ARG A 136 -4.51 -1.51 -13.60
CA ARG A 136 -3.61 -2.47 -12.95
C ARG A 136 -2.98 -3.41 -13.97
N GLY A 137 -2.87 -2.96 -15.22
CA GLY A 137 -2.21 -3.69 -16.31
C GLY A 137 -3.04 -4.83 -16.92
N GLY A 138 -4.35 -4.87 -16.70
CA GLY A 138 -5.27 -5.83 -17.31
C GLY A 138 -5.54 -7.07 -16.44
N TRP A 139 -5.42 -8.27 -17.02
CA TRP A 139 -5.62 -9.53 -16.27
C TRP A 139 -4.50 -9.78 -15.27
N GLY A 140 -4.80 -10.44 -14.15
CA GLY A 140 -3.77 -10.96 -13.26
C GLY A 140 -2.85 -11.96 -13.97
N LYS A 141 -1.61 -12.09 -13.50
CA LYS A 141 -0.56 -12.84 -14.23
C LYS A 141 -0.90 -14.31 -14.44
N PHE A 142 -1.49 -14.95 -13.44
CA PHE A 142 -1.93 -16.33 -13.57
C PHE A 142 -3.08 -16.46 -14.59
N ALA A 143 -4.11 -15.61 -14.48
CA ALA A 143 -5.23 -15.62 -15.41
C ALA A 143 -4.80 -15.35 -16.87
N LEU A 144 -3.84 -14.44 -17.08
CA LEU A 144 -3.28 -14.16 -18.41
C LEU A 144 -2.59 -15.38 -19.01
N LYS A 145 -1.81 -16.12 -18.20
CA LYS A 145 -1.08 -17.32 -18.63
C LYS A 145 -2.00 -18.48 -19.01
N HIS A 146 -3.20 -18.54 -18.43
CA HIS A 146 -4.17 -19.63 -18.64
C HIS A 146 -5.33 -19.25 -19.56
N LYS A 147 -5.34 -18.03 -20.12
CA LYS A 147 -6.28 -17.59 -21.17
C LYS A 147 -5.68 -17.62 -22.58
N LEU A 148 -4.36 -17.84 -22.68
CA LEU A 148 -3.61 -18.16 -23.89
C LEU A 148 -3.22 -19.63 -23.86
#